data_AF-A0A6B3CWJ5-F1
#
_entry.id   AF-A0A6B3CWJ5-F1
#
_cell.length_a   1.000
_cell.length_b   1.000
_cell.length_c   1.000
_cell.angle_alpha   90.00
_cell.angle_beta   90.00
_cell.angle_gamma   90.00
#
_symmetry.space_group_name_H-M   'P 1'
#
loop_
_entity.id
_entity.type
_entity.pdbx_description
1 polymer ?
#
loop_
_entity_poly.entity_id
_entity_poly.type
_entity_poly.pdbx_seq_one_letter_code
_entity_poly.pdbx_strand_id
1 'polypeptide(L)'
;MTTVDPTAEQSAVLFAAALQELAETYPTDPEGTATVAVTVTDPATGEQHQALVQPGQLGWLTTLVMGEMATCRNGHADGNGQCGHCAGTGRAHHG
;
A
#
# COMPACT_ATOMS: atom_id res chain seq x y z
N MET A 1 -22.85 -13.99 7.10
CA MET A 1 -22.78 -12.78 7.94
C MET A 1 -21.30 -12.49 8.12
N THR A 2 -20.74 -11.68 7.21
CA THR A 2 -19.31 -11.34 7.22
C THR A 2 -19.12 -10.30 8.32
N THR A 3 -18.38 -10.66 9.36
CA THR A 3 -17.97 -9.70 10.39
C THR A 3 -17.04 -8.69 9.73
N VAL A 4 -17.50 -7.45 9.56
CA VAL A 4 -16.67 -6.34 9.14
C VAL A 4 -15.73 -6.03 10.31
N ASP A 5 -14.42 -6.10 10.05
CA ASP A 5 -13.42 -5.70 11.03
C ASP A 5 -13.41 -4.16 11.06
N PRO A 6 -13.76 -3.50 12.17
CA PRO A 6 -13.86 -2.03 12.23
C PRO A 6 -12.52 -1.32 11.98
N THR A 7 -11.41 -2.05 12.03
CA THR A 7 -10.08 -1.56 11.61
C THR A 7 -9.94 -1.44 10.09
N ALA A 8 -10.68 -2.24 9.32
CA ALA A 8 -10.66 -2.21 7.86
C ALA A 8 -11.44 -1.00 7.30
N GLU A 9 -12.54 -0.58 7.93
CA GLU A 9 -13.36 0.57 7.50
C GLU A 9 -12.55 1.88 7.47
N GLN A 10 -11.64 2.09 8.42
CA GLN A 10 -10.80 3.30 8.43
C GLN A 10 -9.52 3.17 7.61
N SER A 11 -9.15 1.96 7.16
CA SER A 11 -7.87 1.74 6.49
C SER A 11 -7.78 2.46 5.14
N ALA A 12 -8.88 2.49 4.37
CA ALA A 12 -8.90 3.13 3.06
C ALA A 12 -8.72 4.66 3.13
N VAL A 13 -9.50 5.31 4.02
CA VAL A 13 -9.41 6.77 4.25
C VAL A 13 -8.06 7.17 4.83
N LEU A 14 -7.55 6.42 5.82
CA LEU A 14 -6.25 6.70 6.43
C LEU A 14 -5.10 6.54 5.42
N PHE A 15 -5.16 5.52 4.56
CA PHE A 15 -4.13 5.32 3.55
C PHE A 15 -4.13 6.43 2.50
N ALA A 16 -5.30 6.83 1.99
CA ALA A 16 -5.41 7.95 1.06
C ALA A 16 -4.93 9.27 1.71
N ALA A 17 -5.30 9.53 2.97
CA ALA A 17 -4.85 10.71 3.70
C ALA A 17 -3.33 10.73 3.89
N ALA A 18 -2.71 9.59 4.23
CA ALA A 18 -1.27 9.48 4.38
C ALA A 18 -0.52 9.73 3.05
N LEU A 19 -1.06 9.22 1.92
CA LEU A 19 -0.51 9.51 0.60
C LEU A 19 -0.61 11.00 0.24
N GLN A 20 -1.73 11.64 0.59
CA GLN A 20 -1.93 13.07 0.35
C GLN A 20 -0.98 13.92 1.20
N GLU A 21 -0.83 13.61 2.50
CA GLU A 21 0.10 14.30 3.40
C GLU A 21 1.55 14.17 2.90
N LEU A 22 1.95 12.95 2.49
CA LEU A 22 3.26 12.72 1.90
C LEU A 22 3.47 13.58 0.64
N ALA A 23 2.46 13.64 -0.23
CA ALA A 23 2.53 14.36 -1.49
C ALA A 23 2.70 15.87 -1.30
N GLU A 24 1.99 16.44 -0.33
CA GLU A 24 2.05 17.87 0.01
C GLU A 24 3.35 18.23 0.72
N THR A 25 3.86 17.35 1.58
CA THR A 25 5.05 17.63 2.39
C THR A 25 6.33 17.54 1.56
N TYR A 26 6.38 16.63 0.58
CA TYR A 26 7.61 16.32 -0.17
C TYR A 26 7.36 16.31 -1.69
N PRO A 27 7.16 17.48 -2.33
CA PRO A 27 7.07 17.56 -3.78
C PRO A 27 8.38 17.07 -4.44
N THR A 28 8.26 16.26 -5.48
CA THR A 28 9.42 15.71 -6.21
C THR A 28 9.55 16.25 -7.63
N ASP A 29 8.47 16.83 -8.16
CA ASP A 29 8.41 17.40 -9.50
C ASP A 29 8.27 18.94 -9.46
N PRO A 30 8.65 19.65 -10.53
CA PRO A 30 8.48 21.10 -10.62
C PRO A 30 7.05 21.56 -10.34
N GLU A 31 6.92 22.77 -9.81
CA GLU A 31 5.63 23.41 -9.59
C GLU A 31 4.78 23.45 -10.88
N GLY A 32 3.49 23.17 -10.76
CA GLY A 32 2.56 23.12 -11.89
C GLY A 32 2.59 21.81 -12.68
N THR A 33 3.42 20.84 -12.30
CA THR A 33 3.34 19.47 -12.86
C THR A 33 1.97 18.86 -12.57
N ALA A 34 1.32 18.31 -13.60
CA ALA A 34 0.02 17.66 -13.46
C ALA A 34 0.11 16.42 -12.55
N THR A 35 -0.84 16.31 -11.62
CA THR A 35 -0.93 15.20 -10.67
C THR A 35 -1.66 13.99 -11.24
N VAL A 36 -1.35 12.81 -10.71
CA VAL A 36 -2.05 11.54 -10.91
C VAL A 36 -2.90 11.24 -9.68
N ALA A 37 -4.14 10.78 -9.88
CA ALA A 37 -5.00 10.34 -8.79
C ALA A 37 -4.71 8.88 -8.44
N VAL A 38 -4.44 8.60 -7.17
CA VAL A 38 -4.43 7.26 -6.58
C VAL A 38 -5.76 7.07 -5.85
N THR A 39 -6.61 6.19 -6.37
CA THR A 39 -7.92 5.88 -5.78
C THR A 39 -7.84 4.64 -4.91
N VAL A 40 -8.29 4.76 -3.67
CA VAL A 40 -8.40 3.69 -2.68
C VAL A 40 -9.88 3.47 -2.41
N THR A 41 -10.39 2.31 -2.78
CA THR A 41 -11.79 1.94 -2.53
C THR A 41 -11.90 1.19 -1.22
N ASP A 42 -12.74 1.67 -0.31
CA ASP A 42 -13.14 0.93 0.88
C ASP A 42 -13.93 -0.32 0.45
N PRO A 43 -13.45 -1.54 0.75
CA PRO A 43 -14.13 -2.76 0.35
C PRO A 43 -15.44 -3.02 1.12
N ALA A 44 -15.62 -2.43 2.30
CA ALA A 44 -16.81 -2.61 3.13
C ALA A 44 -17.98 -1.72 2.65
N THR A 45 -17.67 -0.48 2.28
CA THR A 45 -18.68 0.53 1.92
C THR A 45 -18.76 0.82 0.41
N GLY A 46 -17.70 0.51 -0.34
CA GLY A 46 -17.54 0.91 -1.74
C GLY A 46 -17.16 2.38 -1.92
N GLU A 47 -16.96 3.13 -0.84
CA GLU A 47 -16.53 4.53 -0.88
C GLU A 47 -15.14 4.65 -1.50
N GLN A 48 -14.91 5.70 -2.29
CA GLN A 48 -13.62 5.95 -2.92
C GLN A 48 -12.97 7.16 -2.27
N HIS A 49 -11.74 6.97 -1.79
CA HIS A 49 -10.87 8.03 -1.32
C HIS A 49 -9.74 8.23 -2.32
N GLN A 50 -9.28 9.47 -2.49
CA GLN A 50 -8.27 9.80 -3.49
C GLN A 50 -7.12 10.59 -2.85
N ALA A 51 -5.91 10.32 -3.32
CA ALA A 51 -4.74 11.14 -3.12
C ALA A 51 -4.21 11.61 -4.47
N LEU A 52 -3.77 12.87 -4.56
CA LEU A 52 -3.17 13.43 -5.75
C LEU A 52 -1.65 13.45 -5.57
N VAL A 53 -0.95 12.67 -6.39
CA VAL A 53 0.51 12.54 -6.34
C VAL A 53 1.13 13.02 -7.65
N GLN A 54 2.33 13.58 -7.60
CA GLN A 54 3.07 13.90 -8.81
C GLN A 54 3.69 12.62 -9.44
N PRO A 55 3.96 12.58 -10.76
CA PRO A 55 4.55 11.41 -11.42
C PRO A 55 5.85 10.89 -10.77
N GLY A 56 6.74 11.78 -10.36
CA GLY A 56 7.97 11.44 -9.64
C GLY A 56 7.68 10.82 -8.28
N GLN A 57 6.66 11.29 -7.57
CA GLN A 57 6.20 10.70 -6.30
C GLN A 57 5.64 9.29 -6.51
N LEU A 58 4.87 9.08 -7.57
CA LEU A 58 4.36 7.75 -7.92
C LEU A 58 5.51 6.76 -8.19
N GLY A 59 6.55 7.18 -8.91
CA GLY A 59 7.75 6.37 -9.14
C GLY A 59 8.53 6.07 -7.84
N TRP A 60 8.64 7.06 -6.96
CA TRP A 60 9.27 6.88 -5.64
C TRP A 60 8.50 5.90 -4.75
N LEU A 61 7.18 6.08 -4.61
CA LEU A 61 6.30 5.17 -3.88
C LEU A 61 6.38 3.74 -4.41
N THR A 62 6.39 3.58 -5.73
CA THR A 62 6.56 2.27 -6.39
C THR A 62 7.88 1.61 -5.97
N THR A 63 8.96 2.39 -5.92
CA THR A 63 10.28 1.90 -5.50
C THR A 63 10.31 1.49 -4.03
N LEU A 64 9.67 2.27 -3.14
CA LEU A 64 9.57 1.94 -1.72
C LEU A 64 8.82 0.62 -1.49
N VAL A 65 7.66 0.45 -2.16
CA VAL A 65 6.86 -0.78 -2.05
C VAL A 65 7.64 -1.99 -2.56
N MET A 66 8.31 -1.88 -3.71
CA MET A 66 9.15 -2.96 -4.24
C MET A 66 10.31 -3.30 -3.31
N GLY A 67 10.92 -2.29 -2.66
CA GLY A 67 11.97 -2.48 -1.67
C GLY A 67 11.49 -3.24 -0.44
N GLU A 68 10.35 -2.84 0.12
CA GLU A 68 9.77 -3.52 1.28
C GLU A 68 9.36 -4.96 0.94
N MET A 69 8.80 -5.20 -0.25
CA MET A 69 8.52 -6.56 -0.72
C MET A 69 9.79 -7.43 -0.77
N ALA A 70 10.93 -6.85 -1.18
CA ALA A 70 12.20 -7.55 -1.18
C ALA A 70 12.72 -7.81 0.25
N THR A 71 12.59 -6.82 1.15
CA THR A 71 12.91 -6.98 2.58
C THR A 71 12.11 -8.11 3.21
N CYS A 72 10.78 -8.11 3.05
CA CYS A 72 9.92 -9.18 3.57
C CYS A 72 10.35 -10.55 3.02
N ARG A 73 10.63 -10.65 1.72
CA ARG A 73 11.09 -11.90 1.09
C ARG A 73 12.39 -12.42 1.71
N ASN A 74 13.33 -11.52 1.98
CA ASN A 74 14.66 -11.85 2.47
C ASN A 74 14.70 -12.04 4.01
N GLY A 75 13.70 -11.54 4.73
CA GLY A 75 13.59 -11.63 6.19
C GLY A 75 13.08 -12.98 6.72
N HIS A 76 12.56 -13.85 5.86
CA HIS A 76 12.18 -15.21 6.25
C HIS A 76 13.39 -16.15 6.20
N ALA A 77 13.47 -17.12 7.12
CA ALA A 77 14.65 -17.96 7.34
C ALA A 77 15.10 -18.81 6.12
N ASP A 78 14.25 -18.93 5.09
CA ASP A 78 14.54 -19.60 3.81
C ASP A 78 14.99 -18.64 2.69
N GLY A 79 14.96 -17.32 2.91
CA GLY A 79 15.57 -16.28 2.06
C GLY A 79 15.00 -16.16 0.65
N ASN A 80 14.00 -16.97 0.28
CA ASN A 80 13.38 -17.01 -1.04
C ASN A 80 11.89 -16.61 -1.00
N GLY A 81 11.36 -16.29 0.18
CA GLY A 81 9.96 -15.95 0.40
C GLY A 81 9.00 -17.14 0.38
N GLN A 82 9.46 -18.39 0.32
CA GLN A 82 8.62 -19.59 0.37
C GLN A 82 8.65 -20.22 1.77
N CYS A 83 8.01 -19.54 2.73
CA CYS A 83 7.94 -20.04 4.11
C CYS A 83 7.35 -21.46 4.19
N GLY A 84 8.01 -22.42 4.85
CA GLY A 84 7.48 -23.79 5.02
C GLY A 84 6.10 -23.86 5.69
N HIS A 85 5.71 -22.80 6.39
CA HIS A 85 4.41 -22.66 7.07
C HIS A 85 3.29 -22.10 6.17
N CYS A 86 3.62 -21.47 5.05
CA CYS A 86 2.68 -20.72 4.20
C CYS A 86 2.93 -20.89 2.69
N ALA A 87 3.99 -21.61 2.32
CA ALA A 87 4.56 -21.72 0.98
C ALA A 87 4.75 -20.37 0.24
N GLY A 88 4.97 -19.28 0.99
CA GLY A 88 5.09 -17.93 0.44
C GLY A 88 3.78 -17.24 0.05
N THR A 89 2.63 -17.79 0.45
CA THR A 89 1.30 -17.22 0.16
C THR A 89 0.81 -16.23 1.22
N GLY A 90 1.49 -16.13 2.37
CA GLY A 90 1.05 -15.31 3.50
C GLY A 90 -0.14 -15.87 4.29
N ARG A 91 -0.64 -17.08 3.97
CA ARG A 91 -1.68 -17.78 4.74
C ARG A 91 -1.07 -18.97 5.48
N ALA A 92 -1.36 -19.12 6.76
CA ALA A 92 -0.88 -20.26 7.53
C ALA A 92 -1.49 -21.56 7.01
N HIS A 93 -0.66 -22.55 6.69
CA HIS A 93 -1.10 -23.89 6.31
C HIS A 93 -1.51 -24.61 7.60
N HIS A 94 -2.82 -24.81 7.80
CA HIS A 94 -3.29 -25.74 8.83
C HIS A 94 -2.93 -27.15 8.35
N GLY A 95 -1.89 -27.73 8.96
CA GLY A 95 -1.60 -29.17 8.89
C GLY A 95 -2.55 -29.96 9.76
#